data_AF-A0A2V9DZS4-F1
#
_entry.id   AF-A0A2V9DZS4-F1
#
_cell.length_a   1.000
_cell.length_b   1.000
_cell.length_c   1.000
_cell.angle_alpha   90.00
_cell.angle_beta   90.00
_cell.angle_gamma   90.00
#
_symmetry.space_group_name_H-M   'P 1'
#
loop_
_entity.id
_entity.type
_entity.pdbx_description
1 polymer ?
#
loop_
_entity_poly.entity_id
_entity_poly.type
_entity_poly.pdbx_seq_one_letter_code
_entity_poly.pdbx_strand_id
1 'polypeptide(L)'
;MALARRIILLACLILAPAVMMTGQGKGSAARRKVSPASDGQRAYQNKCMSCHRETHKYSEGKQATILRHMRVRGDLTEKEAQAILRYMTQ
;
A
#
# COMPACT_ATOMS: atom_id res chain seq x y z
N MET A 1 45.47 24.02 -12.33
CA MET A 1 44.06 23.62 -12.55
C MET A 1 43.42 22.82 -11.40
N ALA A 2 44.07 22.66 -10.24
CA ALA A 2 43.49 21.93 -9.10
C ALA A 2 42.71 22.83 -8.10
N LEU A 3 42.93 24.15 -8.13
CA LEU A 3 42.28 25.10 -7.23
C LEU A 3 40.85 25.44 -7.66
N ALA A 4 40.62 25.65 -8.97
CA ALA A 4 39.31 25.96 -9.53
C ALA A 4 38.28 24.83 -9.32
N ARG A 5 38.73 23.57 -9.34
CA ARG A 5 37.87 22.38 -9.14
C ARG A 5 37.45 22.19 -7.67
N ARG A 6 38.21 22.73 -6.71
CA ARG A 6 37.87 22.71 -5.27
C ARG A 6 36.86 23.79 -4.89
N ILE A 7 36.93 24.95 -5.54
CA ILE A 7 35.97 26.06 -5.34
C ILE A 7 34.57 25.68 -5.86
N ILE A 8 34.51 24.95 -6.98
CA ILE A 8 33.25 24.46 -7.55
C ILE A 8 32.59 23.40 -6.64
N LEU A 9 33.37 22.51 -6.00
CA LEU A 9 32.82 21.50 -5.08
C LEU A 9 32.32 22.08 -3.75
N LEU A 10 32.93 23.17 -3.26
CA LEU A 10 32.50 23.86 -2.04
C LEU A 10 31.25 24.74 -2.25
N ALA A 11 31.05 25.28 -3.46
CA ALA A 11 29.89 26.13 -3.78
C ALA A 11 28.57 25.33 -3.97
N CYS A 12 28.61 24.05 -4.34
CA CYS A 12 27.42 23.22 -4.50
C CYS A 12 26.77 22.77 -3.18
N LEU A 13 27.46 22.90 -2.05
CA LEU A 13 26.98 22.43 -0.75
C LEU A 13 26.22 23.50 0.07
N ILE A 14 26.20 24.75 -0.41
CA ILE A 14 25.65 25.90 0.34
C ILE A 14 24.35 26.45 -0.30
N LEU A 15 23.87 25.85 -1.40
CA LEU A 15 22.66 26.30 -2.12
C LEU A 15 21.64 25.17 -2.34
N ALA A 16 21.38 24.36 -1.32
CA ALA A 16 20.20 23.48 -1.30
C ALA A 16 19.12 24.13 -0.42
N PRO A 17 17.95 24.51 -0.99
CA PRO A 17 17.01 25.40 -0.35
C PRO A 17 16.30 24.74 0.83
N ALA A 18 16.16 25.53 1.89
CA ALA A 18 15.26 25.33 3.02
C ALA A 18 13.77 25.40 2.58
N VAL A 19 13.33 24.49 1.71
CA VAL A 19 11.92 24.34 1.31
C VAL A 19 11.48 22.91 1.61
N MET A 20 11.51 22.53 2.88
CA MET A 20 10.92 21.27 3.35
C MET A 20 10.12 21.46 4.64
N MET A 21 9.43 22.59 4.79
CA MET A 21 8.49 22.77 5.90
C MET A 21 7.38 23.76 5.53
N THR A 22 6.25 23.25 5.05
CA THR A 22 4.87 23.74 5.28
C THR A 22 3.92 23.07 4.30
N GLY A 23 3.75 21.76 4.50
CA GLY A 23 2.74 20.95 3.81
C GLY A 23 1.80 20.25 4.80
N GLN A 24 1.54 20.82 5.98
CA GLN A 24 0.40 20.38 6.80
C GLN A 24 -0.89 20.91 6.16
N GLY A 25 -1.26 20.28 5.05
CA GLY A 25 -2.64 20.27 4.61
C GLY A 25 -3.46 19.65 5.73
N LYS A 26 -4.17 20.51 6.46
CA LYS A 26 -5.22 20.17 7.43
C LYS A 26 -6.36 19.55 6.62
N GLY A 27 -6.13 18.34 6.13
CA GLY A 27 -7.13 17.53 5.46
C GLY A 27 -8.10 17.11 6.53
N SER A 28 -9.17 17.88 6.70
CA SER A 28 -10.40 17.37 7.30
C SER A 28 -10.60 16.00 6.68
N ALA A 29 -10.56 14.97 7.53
CA ALA A 29 -10.89 13.60 7.17
C ALA A 29 -12.39 13.60 6.81
N ALA A 30 -12.72 14.14 5.64
CA ALA A 30 -13.89 13.75 4.92
C ALA A 30 -13.76 12.25 4.81
N ARG A 31 -14.60 11.54 5.58
CA ARG A 31 -14.69 10.10 5.54
C ARG A 31 -15.09 9.75 4.11
N ARG A 32 -14.09 9.61 3.24
CA ARG A 32 -14.23 9.16 1.87
C ARG A 32 -14.99 7.85 2.01
N LYS A 33 -16.20 7.76 1.46
CA LYS A 33 -16.92 6.50 1.41
C LYS A 33 -16.08 5.60 0.52
N VAL A 34 -15.19 4.84 1.14
CA VAL A 34 -14.37 3.85 0.46
C VAL A 34 -15.38 2.80 -0.03
N SER A 35 -15.46 2.64 -1.34
CA SER A 35 -16.36 1.65 -1.94
C SER A 35 -16.00 0.25 -1.42
N PRO A 36 -16.96 -0.66 -1.28
CA PRO A 36 -16.68 -2.03 -0.82
C PRO A 36 -15.59 -2.76 -1.62
N ALA A 37 -15.45 -2.43 -2.91
CA ALA A 37 -14.38 -2.94 -3.77
C ALA A 37 -12.98 -2.45 -3.36
N SER A 38 -12.84 -1.18 -2.95
CA SER A 38 -11.57 -0.66 -2.46
C SER A 38 -11.22 -1.15 -1.06
N ASP A 39 -12.21 -1.48 -0.23
CA ASP A 39 -11.98 -2.19 1.03
C ASP A 39 -11.45 -3.62 0.79
N GLY A 40 -12.01 -4.35 -0.18
CA GLY A 40 -11.56 -5.70 -0.55
C GLY A 40 -10.15 -5.73 -1.12
N GLN A 41 -9.85 -4.83 -2.07
CA GLN A 41 -8.50 -4.69 -2.63
C GLN A 41 -7.47 -4.35 -1.56
N ARG A 42 -7.80 -3.41 -0.66
CA ARG A 42 -6.90 -3.02 0.43
C ARG A 42 -6.64 -4.16 1.40
N ALA A 43 -7.68 -4.90 1.79
CA ALA A 43 -7.53 -6.06 2.66
C ALA A 43 -6.67 -7.16 1.99
N TYR A 44 -6.88 -7.42 0.70
CA TYR A 44 -6.09 -8.37 -0.08
C TYR A 44 -4.61 -7.98 -0.12
N GLN A 45 -4.30 -6.71 -0.43
CA GLN A 45 -2.92 -6.20 -0.44
C GLN A 45 -2.24 -6.35 0.92
N ASN A 46 -2.94 -6.03 2.01
CA ASN A 46 -2.34 -6.04 3.34
C ASN A 46 -2.16 -7.45 3.90
N LYS A 47 -3.09 -8.36 3.63
CA LYS A 47 -3.16 -9.67 4.30
C LYS A 47 -2.66 -10.82 3.43
N CYS A 48 -2.89 -10.77 2.12
CA CYS A 48 -2.56 -11.88 1.21
C CYS A 48 -1.22 -11.66 0.50
N MET A 49 -0.84 -10.40 0.20
CA MET A 49 0.39 -10.10 -0.54
C MET A 49 1.65 -10.00 0.33
N SER A 50 1.52 -10.19 1.64
CA SER A 50 2.65 -10.18 2.59
C SER A 50 3.62 -11.34 2.35
N CYS A 51 3.11 -12.50 1.94
CA CYS A 51 3.92 -13.70 1.70
C CYS A 51 4.19 -13.96 0.20
N HIS A 52 3.30 -13.53 -0.70
CA HIS A 52 3.41 -13.77 -2.13
C HIS A 52 3.05 -12.52 -2.94
N ARG A 53 3.79 -12.25 -4.03
CA ARG A 53 3.53 -11.09 -4.90
C ARG A 53 2.34 -11.29 -5.83
N GLU A 54 1.98 -12.54 -6.12
CA GLU A 54 0.82 -12.92 -6.91
C GLU A 54 0.26 -14.21 -6.31
N THR A 55 -1.05 -14.26 -6.08
CA THR A 55 -1.72 -15.49 -5.67
C THR A 55 -2.18 -16.25 -6.91
N HIS A 56 -2.02 -17.57 -6.92
CA HIS A 56 -2.54 -18.39 -7.99
C HIS A 56 -4.05 -18.18 -8.17
N LYS A 57 -4.51 -18.08 -9.41
CA LYS A 57 -5.93 -17.93 -9.72
C LYS A 57 -6.64 -19.27 -9.63
N TYR A 58 -7.50 -19.40 -8.63
CA TYR A 58 -8.35 -20.58 -8.45
C TYR A 58 -9.79 -20.28 -8.90
N SER A 59 -10.58 -21.33 -9.14
CA SER A 59 -12.03 -21.21 -9.28
C SER A 59 -12.65 -20.60 -8.02
N GLU A 60 -13.77 -19.90 -8.14
CA GLU A 60 -14.44 -19.21 -7.02
C GLU A 60 -14.64 -20.10 -5.78
N GLY A 61 -15.16 -21.33 -5.94
CA GLY A 61 -15.35 -22.25 -4.81
C GLY A 61 -14.04 -22.67 -4.11
N LYS A 62 -12.93 -22.76 -4.86
CA LYS A 62 -11.61 -23.02 -4.29
C LYS A 62 -11.09 -21.80 -3.55
N GLN A 63 -11.28 -20.60 -4.10
CA GLN A 63 -10.93 -19.36 -3.41
C GLN A 63 -11.70 -19.19 -2.10
N ALA A 64 -13.00 -19.48 -2.08
CA ALA A 64 -13.81 -19.44 -0.87
C ALA A 64 -13.30 -20.41 0.21
N THR A 65 -12.91 -21.63 -0.19
CA THR A 65 -12.30 -22.62 0.71
C THR A 65 -10.97 -22.14 1.28
N ILE A 66 -10.09 -21.59 0.42
CA ILE A 66 -8.80 -21.01 0.82
C ILE A 66 -9.03 -19.85 1.80
N LEU A 67 -9.94 -18.91 1.49
CA LEU A 67 -10.22 -17.78 2.36
C LEU A 67 -10.77 -18.19 3.72
N ARG A 68 -11.61 -19.24 3.77
CA ARG A 68 -12.10 -19.79 5.04
C ARG A 68 -10.95 -20.28 5.92
N HIS A 69 -9.94 -20.92 5.32
CA HIS A 69 -8.71 -21.31 6.02
C HIS A 69 -7.85 -20.10 6.41
N MET A 70 -7.71 -19.12 5.51
CA MET A 70 -6.91 -17.91 5.73
C MET A 70 -7.46 -17.00 6.81
N ARG A 71 -8.72 -17.15 7.24
CA ARG A 71 -9.20 -16.46 8.45
C ARG A 71 -8.40 -16.78 9.69
N VAL A 72 -8.04 -18.05 9.83
CA VAL A 72 -7.25 -18.51 10.97
C VAL A 72 -5.77 -18.21 10.73
N ARG A 73 -5.26 -18.54 9.53
CA ARG A 73 -3.81 -18.43 9.25
C ARG A 73 -3.33 -17.01 8.99
N GLY A 74 -4.14 -16.20 8.34
CA GLY A 74 -3.85 -14.82 7.96
C GLY A 74 -4.51 -13.79 8.87
N ASP A 75 -5.12 -14.24 9.98
CA ASP A 75 -5.79 -13.36 10.95
C ASP A 75 -6.77 -12.41 10.26
N LEU A 76 -7.71 -12.98 9.50
CA LEU A 76 -8.76 -12.22 8.81
C LEU A 76 -10.05 -12.28 9.61
N THR A 77 -10.68 -11.12 9.78
CA THR A 77 -12.07 -11.06 10.22
C THR A 77 -13.01 -11.66 9.15
N GLU A 78 -14.22 -12.03 9.55
CA GLU A 78 -15.29 -12.44 8.62
C GLU A 78 -15.48 -11.43 7.50
N LYS A 79 -15.53 -10.14 7.86
CA LYS A 79 -15.81 -9.05 6.94
C LYS A 79 -14.70 -8.86 5.92
N GLU A 80 -13.44 -8.95 6.36
CA GLU A 80 -12.28 -8.89 5.46
C GLU A 80 -12.27 -10.09 4.52
N ALA A 81 -12.50 -11.31 5.02
CA ALA A 81 -12.53 -12.50 4.17
C ALA A 81 -13.59 -12.41 3.08
N GLN A 82 -14.80 -11.94 3.39
CA GLN A 82 -15.85 -11.72 2.38
C GLN A 82 -15.52 -10.60 1.41
N ALA A 83 -14.91 -9.51 1.87
CA ALA A 83 -14.50 -8.40 1.01
C ALA A 83 -13.39 -8.83 0.04
N ILE A 84 -12.43 -9.63 0.51
CA ILE A 84 -11.36 -10.21 -0.32
C ILE A 84 -11.95 -11.20 -1.33
N LEU A 85 -12.88 -12.09 -0.92
CA LEU A 85 -13.51 -13.03 -1.85
C LEU A 85 -14.18 -12.28 -3.00
N ARG A 86 -15.02 -11.29 -2.68
CA ARG A 86 -15.68 -10.44 -3.69
C ARG A 86 -14.67 -9.72 -4.58
N TYR A 87 -13.53 -9.28 -4.04
CA TYR A 87 -12.48 -8.64 -4.83
C TYR A 87 -11.82 -9.60 -5.82
N MET A 88 -11.55 -10.84 -5.42
CA MET A 88 -10.87 -11.83 -6.25
C MET A 88 -11.77 -12.52 -7.30
N THR A 89 -13.09 -12.37 -7.17
CA THR A 89 -14.10 -12.98 -8.06
C THR A 89 -14.85 -11.96 -8.93
N GLN A 90 -14.50 -10.67 -8.85
CA GLN A 90 -14.91 -9.63 -9.81
C GLN A 90 -14.07 -9.73 -11.09
#